data_AF-A0A2W2BR32-F1
#
_entry.id   AF-A0A2W2BR32-F1
#
_cell.length_a   1.000
_cell.length_b   1.000
_cell.length_c   1.000
_cell.angle_alpha   90.00
_cell.angle_beta   90.00
_cell.angle_gamma   90.00
#
_symmetry.space_group_name_H-M   'P 1'
#
loop_
_entity.id
_entity.type
_entity.pdbx_description
1 polymer ?
#
loop_
_entity_poly.entity_id
_entity_poly.type
_entity_poly.pdbx_seq_one_letter_code
_entity_poly.pdbx_strand_id
1 'polypeptide(L)' 'MEFHVSLDGSGELSARIYRSLRDGVRDGRLRPGDRLPPTRELARTLSVSRGTVATAYERLVAEGFLVGRV' A
#
# COMPACT_ATOMS: atom_id res chain seq x y z
N MET A 1 -4.70 29.79 4.31
CA MET A 1 -5.43 28.52 4.09
C MET A 1 -4.51 27.42 4.58
N GLU A 2 -4.66 27.02 5.83
CA GLU A 2 -3.71 26.17 6.53
C GLU A 2 -4.18 24.72 6.43
N PHE A 3 -3.54 23.94 5.57
CA PHE A 3 -3.78 22.50 5.49
C PHE A 3 -3.02 21.81 6.63
N HIS A 4 -3.64 21.76 7.80
CA HIS A 4 -3.20 20.87 8.87
C HIS A 4 -3.63 19.45 8.52
N VAL A 5 -2.74 18.69 7.88
CA VAL A 5 -2.90 17.24 7.79
C VAL A 5 -2.23 16.64 9.02
N SER A 6 -3.02 16.40 10.06
CA SER A 6 -2.62 15.56 11.18
C SER A 6 -2.55 14.14 10.66
N LEU A 7 -1.38 13.74 10.20
CA LEU A 7 -1.10 12.37 9.83
C LEU A 7 -0.83 11.62 11.14
N ASP A 8 -1.92 11.12 11.74
CA ASP A 8 -1.83 9.95 12.60
C ASP A 8 -0.87 8.98 11.90
N GLY A 9 0.23 8.56 12.55
CA GLY A 9 1.41 7.98 11.88
C GLY A 9 1.11 6.79 10.96
N SER A 10 -0.07 6.19 11.11
CA SER A 10 -0.69 5.20 10.24
C SER A 10 -1.00 5.69 8.81
N GLY A 11 -1.45 6.94 8.65
CA GLY A 11 -1.85 7.55 7.37
C GLY A 11 -0.68 7.90 6.46
N GLU A 12 0.42 8.40 7.02
CA GLU A 12 1.66 8.64 6.25
C GLU A 12 2.30 7.35 5.78
N LEU A 13 2.35 6.36 6.66
CA LEU A 13 3.05 5.12 6.38
C LEU A 13 2.33 4.33 5.29
N SER A 14 0.99 4.29 5.33
CA SER A 14 0.18 3.67 4.28
C SER A 14 0.35 4.39 2.94
N ALA A 15 0.41 5.73 2.94
CA ALA A 15 0.68 6.51 1.74
C ALA A 15 2.09 6.24 1.16
N ARG A 16 3.11 6.10 2.02
CA ARG A 16 4.47 5.73 1.58
C ARG A 16 4.51 4.32 0.99
N ILE A 17 3.89 3.34 1.64
CA ILE A 17 3.79 1.96 1.14
C ILE A 17 3.07 1.93 -0.21
N TYR A 18 1.94 2.61 -0.31
CA TYR A 18 1.19 2.76 -1.57
C TYR A 18 2.08 3.33 -2.69
N ARG A 19 2.81 4.43 -2.44
CA ARG A 19 3.69 5.04 -3.46
C ARG A 19 4.80 4.10 -3.88
N SER A 20 5.46 3.44 -2.92
CA SER A 20 6.53 2.49 -3.20
C SER A 20 6.06 1.31 -4.05
N LEU A 21 4.90 0.75 -3.71
CA LEU A 21 4.27 -0.32 -4.50
C LEU A 21 3.86 0.17 -5.89
N ARG A 22 3.25 1.34 -5.99
CA ARG A 22 2.87 1.96 -7.27
C ARG A 22 4.07 2.22 -8.15
N ASP A 23 5.16 2.74 -7.61
CA ASP A 23 6.41 2.92 -8.36
C ASP A 23 7.00 1.58 -8.79
N GLY A 24 6.93 0.53 -7.95
CA GLY A 24 7.32 -0.83 -8.34
C GLY A 24 6.49 -1.41 -9.48
N VAL A 25 5.19 -1.13 -9.51
CA VAL A 25 4.30 -1.48 -10.64
C VAL A 25 4.66 -0.67 -11.88
N ARG A 26 4.93 0.63 -11.72
CA ARG A 26 5.29 1.54 -12.83
C ARG A 26 6.66 1.24 -13.43
N ASP A 27 7.62 0.83 -12.62
CA ASP A 27 8.96 0.36 -13.02
C ASP A 27 8.91 -1.01 -13.72
N GLY A 28 7.75 -1.68 -13.69
CA GLY A 28 7.54 -2.99 -14.31
C GLY A 28 8.06 -4.17 -13.48
N ARG A 29 8.45 -3.94 -12.22
CA ARG A 29 8.86 -4.99 -11.28
C ARG A 29 7.68 -5.79 -10.75
N LEU A 30 6.51 -5.15 -10.67
CA LEU A 30 5.25 -5.79 -10.31
C LEU A 30 4.34 -5.76 -11.54
N ARG A 31 4.14 -6.93 -12.15
CA ARG A 31 3.26 -7.07 -13.30
C ARG A 31 1.81 -7.26 -12.84
N PRO A 32 0.81 -6.83 -13.63
CA PRO A 32 -0.57 -7.20 -13.38
C PRO A 32 -0.71 -8.72 -13.30
N GLY A 33 -1.21 -9.23 -12.18
CA GLY A 33 -1.34 -10.68 -11.91
C GLY A 33 -0.18 -11.31 -11.13
N ASP A 34 0.87 -10.55 -10.83
CA ASP A 34 1.91 -10.99 -9.89
C ASP A 34 1.31 -11.16 -8.49
N ARG A 35 1.71 -12.22 -7.79
CA ARG A 35 1.16 -12.52 -6.46
C ARG A 35 1.83 -11.62 -5.45
N LEU A 36 1.10 -10.63 -4.94
CA LEU A 36 1.59 -9.86 -3.81
C LEU A 36 1.56 -10.70 -2.53
N PRO A 37 2.52 -10.46 -1.63
CA PRO A 37 2.49 -11.05 -0.32
C PRO A 37 1.20 -10.63 0.41
N PRO A 38 0.60 -11.53 1.20
CA PRO A 38 -0.58 -11.22 1.97
C PRO A 38 -0.29 -10.07 2.93
N THR A 39 -1.30 -9.25 3.23
CA THR A 39 -1.22 -8.05 4.07
C THR A 39 -0.46 -8.29 5.38
N ARG A 40 -0.62 -9.48 5.97
CA ARG A 40 0.05 -9.90 7.21
C ARG A 40 1.55 -10.13 7.05
N GLU A 41 1.97 -10.69 5.93
CA GLU A 41 3.39 -10.96 5.66
C GLU A 41 4.12 -9.67 5.34
N LEU A 42 3.56 -8.83 4.46
CA LEU A 42 4.13 -7.52 4.15
C LEU A 42 4.19 -6.61 5.40
N ALA A 43 3.17 -6.65 6.24
CA ALA A 43 3.17 -5.92 7.52
C ALA A 43 4.31 -6.37 8.44
N ARG A 44 4.60 -7.68 8.51
CA ARG A 44 5.72 -8.20 9.30
C ARG A 44 7.07 -7.80 8.71
N THR A 45 7.24 -7.94 7.40
CA THR A 45 8.49 -7.59 6.71
C THR A 45 8.81 -6.10 6.86
N LEU A 46 7.80 -5.23 6.78
CA LEU A 46 7.98 -3.79 6.94
C LEU A 46 7.90 -3.33 8.41
N SER A 47 7.62 -4.23 9.35
CA SER A 47 7.36 -3.93 10.77
C SER A 47 6.33 -2.80 10.98
N VAL A 48 5.23 -2.87 10.22
CA VAL A 48 4.12 -1.92 10.27
C VAL A 48 2.83 -2.59 10.72
N SER A 49 1.84 -1.79 11.12
CA SER A 49 0.51 -2.29 11.45
C SER A 49 -0.19 -2.88 10.23
N ARG A 50 -0.94 -3.98 10.45
CA ARG A 50 -1.76 -4.62 9.40
C ARG A 50 -2.75 -3.64 8.76
N GLY A 51 -3.31 -2.73 9.54
CA GLY A 51 -4.23 -1.69 9.06
C GLY A 51 -3.56 -0.77 8.03
N THR A 52 -2.31 -0.37 8.28
CA THR A 52 -1.53 0.48 7.37
C THR A 52 -1.34 -0.19 5.99
N VAL A 53 -0.98 -1.48 5.98
CA VAL A 53 -0.82 -2.23 4.73
C VAL A 53 -2.16 -2.46 4.04
N ALA A 54 -3.21 -2.77 4.82
CA ALA A 54 -4.57 -2.93 4.29
C ALA A 54 -5.03 -1.65 3.58
N THR A 55 -4.87 -0.47 4.20
CA THR A 55 -5.20 0.81 3.58
C THR A 55 -4.39 1.07 2.31
N ALA A 56 -3.10 0.71 2.29
CA ALA A 56 -2.27 0.86 1.08
C ALA A 56 -2.76 -0.05 -0.06
N TYR A 57 -3.10 -1.31 0.24
CA TYR A 57 -3.64 -2.27 -0.72
C TYR A 57 -5.02 -1.85 -1.23
N GLU A 58 -5.92 -1.42 -0.33
CA GLU A 58 -7.24 -0.92 -0.69
C GLU A 58 -7.14 0.26 -1.66
N ARG A 59 -6.21 1.20 -1.43
CA ARG A 59 -5.96 2.31 -2.36
C ARG A 59 -5.45 1.83 -3.72
N LEU A 60 -4.54 0.86 -3.76
CA LEU A 60 -4.07 0.29 -5.02
C LEU A 60 -5.17 -0.47 -5.77
N VAL A 61 -6.05 -1.17 -5.06
CA VAL A 61 -7.22 -1.84 -5.65
C VAL A 61 -8.22 -0.81 -6.19
N ALA A 62 -8.49 0.25 -5.42
CA ALA A 62 -9.39 1.33 -5.84
C ALA A 62 -8.89 2.07 -7.10
N GLU A 63 -7.58 2.21 -7.26
CA GLU A 63 -6.97 2.77 -8.48
C GLU A 63 -6.79 1.75 -9.61
N GLY A 64 -7.11 0.46 -9.38
CA GLY A 64 -7.01 -0.59 -10.39
C GLY A 64 -5.60 -1.14 -10.60
N PHE A 65 -4.64 -0.82 -9.73
CA PHE A 65 -3.29 -1.39 -9.77
C PHE A 65 -3.26 -2.82 -9.26
N LEU A 66 -4.12 -3.18 -8.31
CA LEU A 66 -4.20 -4.52 -7.72
C LEU A 66 -5.60 -5.11 -7.83
N VAL A 67 -5.69 -6.44 -7.82
CA VAL A 67 -6.95 -7.17 -7.75
C VAL A 67 -6.93 -8.01 -6.47
N GLY A 68 -7.75 -7.64 -5.49
CA GLY A 68 -7.92 -8.43 -4.28
C GLY A 68 -8.63 -9.74 -4.63
N ARG A 69 -7.92 -10.85 -4.64
CA ARG A 69 -8.52 -12.18 -4.70
C ARG A 69 -8.29 -12.83 -3.33
N VAL A 70 -9.40 -12.98 -2.58
CA VAL A 70 -9.44 -13.62 -1.25
C VAL A 70 -9.11 -15.11 -1.37
#